data_AF-A0A0W0WBE8-F1
#
_entry.id   AF-A0A0W0WBE8-F1
#
_cell.length_a   1.000
_cell.length_b   1.000
_cell.length_c   1.000
_cell.angle_alpha   90.00
_cell.angle_beta   90.00
_cell.angle_gamma   90.00
#
_symmetry.space_group_name_H-M   'P 1'
#
loop_
_entity.id
_entity.type
_entity.pdbx_description
1 polymer ?
#
loop_
_entity_poly.entity_id
_entity_poly.type
_entity_poly.pdbx_seq_one_letter_code
_entity_poly.pdbx_strand_id
1 'polypeptide(L)' 'MSTKTIHLTKFNQESLSPREFINLKAGDKANISYTEVVPPRLGQKDFGKIKVHYKRPVYK' A
#
# COMPACT_ATOMS: atom_id res chain seq x y z
N MET A 1 -35.70 3.95 -1.77
CA MET A 1 -34.42 4.58 -1.38
C MET A 1 -33.30 3.60 -1.68
N SER A 2 -32.30 3.96 -2.48
CA SER A 2 -31.19 3.06 -2.83
C SER A 2 -30.14 3.07 -1.72
N THR A 3 -29.95 1.94 -1.05
CA THR A 3 -28.91 1.74 -0.03
C THR A 3 -27.55 1.60 -0.72
N LYS A 4 -26.70 2.62 -0.58
CA LYS A 4 -25.29 2.53 -1.02
C LYS A 4 -24.47 1.88 0.09
N THR A 5 -24.04 0.65 -0.14
CA THR A 5 -23.12 -0.06 0.74
C THR A 5 -21.67 0.31 0.40
N ILE A 6 -20.88 0.72 1.39
CA ILE A 6 -19.44 0.99 1.22
C ILE A 6 -18.69 -0.28 1.60
N HIS A 7 -17.94 -0.85 0.67
CA HIS A 7 -17.05 -1.98 0.92
C HIS A 7 -15.65 -1.46 1.22
N LEU A 8 -15.16 -1.75 2.43
CA LEU A 8 -13.80 -1.40 2.86
C LEU A 8 -12.98 -2.67 3.07
N THR A 9 -11.75 -2.66 2.58
CA THR A 9 -10.79 -3.74 2.76
C THR A 9 -9.70 -3.31 3.74
N LYS A 10 -9.39 -4.19 4.70
CA LYS A 10 -8.37 -3.95 5.73
C LYS A 10 -7.00 -4.39 5.25
N PHE A 11 -6.01 -3.50 5.33
CA PHE A 11 -4.61 -3.78 4.98
C PHE A 11 -3.69 -3.54 6.18
N ASN A 12 -3.04 -4.60 6.66
CA ASN A 12 -1.93 -4.48 7.63
C ASN A 12 -0.59 -4.26 6.91
N GLN A 13 -0.48 -4.76 5.69
CA GLN A 13 0.65 -4.58 4.80
C GLN A 13 0.14 -4.52 3.36
N GLU A 14 0.87 -3.86 2.48
CA GLU A 14 0.57 -3.82 1.05
C GLU A 14 1.84 -3.65 0.21
N SER A 15 1.78 -4.09 -1.05
CA SER A 15 2.86 -3.91 -2.01
C SER A 15 2.48 -2.79 -2.97
N LEU A 16 3.22 -1.70 -2.92
CA LEU A 16 3.00 -0.50 -3.73
C LEU A 16 4.05 -0.40 -4.83
N SER A 17 3.68 0.17 -5.97
CA SER A 17 4.67 0.71 -6.90
C SER A 17 5.40 1.91 -6.28
N PRO A 18 6.58 2.28 -6.77
CA PRO A 18 7.27 3.49 -6.31
C PRO A 18 6.41 4.75 -6.40
N ARG A 19 5.59 4.87 -7.46
CA ARG A 19 4.69 6.01 -7.64
C ARG A 19 3.58 6.04 -6.58
N GLU A 20 2.97 4.90 -6.27
CA GLU A 20 1.94 4.83 -5.23
C GLU A 20 2.53 5.14 -3.85
N PHE A 21 3.72 4.63 -3.55
CA PHE A 21 4.41 4.90 -2.29
C PHE A 21 4.69 6.40 -2.08
N ILE A 22 5.21 7.07 -3.10
CA ILE A 22 5.48 8.53 -3.06
C ILE A 22 4.18 9.31 -2.84
N ASN A 23 3.07 8.85 -3.44
CA ASN A 23 1.77 9.52 -3.38
C ASN A 23 0.89 9.08 -2.19
N LEU A 24 1.41 8.29 -1.24
CA LEU A 24 0.69 7.99 0.00
C LEU A 24 0.30 9.27 0.74
N LYS A 25 -0.91 9.28 1.30
CA LYS A 25 -1.40 10.40 2.13
C LYS A 25 -0.48 10.57 3.34
N ALA A 26 -0.33 11.81 3.82
CA ALA A 26 0.56 12.11 4.94
C ALA A 26 0.23 11.29 6.21
N GLY A 27 -1.06 11.06 6.50
CA GLY A 27 -1.49 10.22 7.61
C GLY A 27 -1.05 8.76 7.47
N ASP A 28 -1.18 8.18 6.27
CA ASP A 28 -0.76 6.80 6.00
C ASP A 28 0.76 6.66 6.12
N LYS A 29 1.52 7.65 5.63
CA LYS A 29 2.99 7.70 5.77
C LYS A 29 3.43 7.71 7.24
N ALA A 30 2.79 8.50 8.10
CA ALA A 30 3.09 8.53 9.53
C ALA A 30 2.77 7.20 10.24
N ASN A 31 1.79 6.47 9.72
CA ASN A 31 1.37 5.16 10.20
C ASN A 31 2.25 4.00 9.69
N ILE A 32 3.26 4.26 8.84
CA ILE A 32 4.21 3.23 8.43
C ILE A 32 5.07 2.82 9.63
N SER A 33 5.19 1.52 9.84
CA SER A 33 6.12 0.92 10.81
C SER A 33 7.49 0.77 10.19
N TYR A 34 7.57 0.06 9.06
CA TYR A 34 8.78 -0.09 8.27
C TYR A 34 8.43 -0.44 6.82
N THR A 35 9.43 -0.39 5.94
CA THR A 35 9.30 -0.70 4.52
C THR A 35 10.37 -1.68 4.06
N GLU A 36 10.03 -2.47 3.06
CA GLU A 36 10.96 -3.38 2.38
C GLU A 36 10.95 -3.04 0.89
N VAL A 37 12.14 -2.89 0.30
CA VAL A 37 12.25 -2.76 -1.16
C VAL A 37 12.30 -4.15 -1.75
N VAL A 38 11.33 -4.47 -2.61
CA VAL A 38 11.26 -5.71 -3.36
C VAL A 38 11.84 -5.44 -4.75
N PRO A 39 13.09 -5.84 -5.02
CA PRO A 39 13.73 -5.55 -6.30
C PRO A 39 13.02 -6.26 -7.46
N PRO A 40 13.03 -5.67 -8.66
CA PRO A 40 12.56 -6.36 -9.85
C PRO A 40 13.41 -7.60 -10.12
N ARG A 41 12.80 -8.61 -10.73
CA ARG A 41 13.50 -9.79 -11.26
C ARG A 41 13.57 -9.69 -12.78
N LEU A 42 14.66 -10.18 -13.37
CA LEU A 42 14.78 -10.27 -14.83
C LEU A 42 13.59 -11.06 -15.41
N GLY A 43 13.00 -10.53 -16.48
CA GLY A 43 11.80 -11.11 -17.11
C GLY A 43 10.47 -10.74 -16.45
N GLN A 44 10.47 -10.01 -15.33
CA GLN A 44 9.24 -9.43 -14.79
C GLN A 44 8.95 -8.06 -15.41
N LYS A 45 7.66 -7.79 -15.63
CA LYS A 45 7.15 -6.55 -16.25
C LYS A 45 7.32 -5.33 -15.34
N ASP A 46 7.28 -5.52 -14.03
CA ASP A 46 7.24 -4.43 -13.06
C ASP A 46 8.66 -4.06 -12.56
N PHE A 47 8.92 -2.76 -12.38
CA PHE A 47 10.21 -2.19 -11.93
C PHE A 47 10.53 -2.44 -10.43
N GLY A 48 9.94 -3.48 -9.84
CA GLY A 48 9.98 -3.74 -8.40
C GLY A 48 8.84 -3.07 -7.64
N LYS A 49 8.75 -3.37 -6.35
CA LYS A 49 7.69 -2.90 -5.46
C LYS A 49 8.26 -2.47 -4.12
N ILE A 50 7.52 -1.66 -3.40
CA ILE A 50 7.80 -1.27 -2.02
C ILE A 50 6.72 -1.92 -1.17
N LYS A 51 7.12 -2.85 -0.31
CA LYS A 51 6.22 -3.47 0.64
C LYS A 51 6.18 -2.59 1.89
N VAL A 52 4.99 -2.12 2.23
CA VAL A 52 4.75 -1.23 3.36
C VAL A 52 4.09 -2.02 4.47
N HIS A 53 4.64 -1.93 5.67
CA HIS A 53 4.06 -2.51 6.88
C HIS A 53 3.52 -1.39 7.77
N TYR A 54 2.24 -1.41 8.10
CA TYR A 54 1.62 -0.37 8.91
C TYR A 54 1.63 -0.70 10.41
N LYS A 55 1.74 0.33 11.25
CA LYS A 55 1.61 0.23 12.72
C LYS A 55 0.18 -0.14 13.10
N ARG A 56 -0.79 0.42 12.38
CA ARG A 56 -2.23 0.14 12.49
C ARG A 56 -2.80 -0.16 11.10
N PRO A 57 -3.80 -1.03 10.96
CA PRO A 57 -4.41 -1.32 9.67
C PRO A 57 -4.97 -0.06 8.99
N VAL A 58 -4.78 0.02 7.67
CA VAL A 58 -5.41 1.02 6.81
C VAL A 58 -6.61 0.39 6.12
N TYR A 59 -7.70 1.14 6.00
CA TYR A 59 -8.92 0.71 5.30
C TYR A 59 -9.02 1.47 3.99
N LYS A 60 -9.14 0.74 2.88
CA LYS A 60 -9.29 1.31 1.54
C LYS A 60 -10.54 0.76 0.87
#